data_AF-A0A8S9JPH0-F1
#
_entry.id   AF-A0A8S9JPH0-F1
#
_cell.length_a   1.000
_cell.length_b   1.000
_cell.length_c   1.000
_cell.angle_alpha   90.00
_cell.angle_beta   90.00
_cell.angle_gamma   90.00
#
_symmetry.space_group_name_H-M   'P 1'
#
loop_
_entity.id
_entity.type
_entity.pdbx_description
1 polymer ?
#
loop_
_entity_poly.entity_id
_entity_poly.type
_entity_poly.pdbx_seq_one_letter_code
_entity_poly.pdbx_strand_id
1 'polypeptide(L)'
;MDATRVCSEVPGSSKSTVTTSLTESTSRTETINGSHEFKISGYSLAKGMGIGKGYKRFFKRTLLESSDYLKDNCLLVRCCVGVVKSHTEGPRSYNIPVPVSDLGHQFGKLLESGKGVDVTFQVDAVMETDGFDYLKESCPCLLSELLEYVARLSEHSLTSTGQRKELYADGGDVNGRRVKQRLH
;
A
#
# COMPACT_ATOMS: atom_id res chain seq x y z
N MET A 1 37.30 -3.69 10.34
CA MET A 1 36.84 -4.89 11.05
C MET A 1 35.40 -5.10 10.59
N ASP A 2 35.24 -5.76 9.45
CA ASP A 2 33.93 -6.00 8.86
C ASP A 2 33.39 -7.30 9.45
N ALA A 3 32.24 -7.23 10.12
CA ALA A 3 31.66 -8.34 10.85
C ALA A 3 30.49 -8.91 10.06
N THR A 4 30.79 -9.71 9.04
CA THR A 4 29.79 -10.49 8.32
C THR A 4 29.30 -11.63 9.21
N ARG A 5 28.08 -11.52 9.74
CA ARG A 5 27.45 -12.61 10.51
C ARG A 5 26.68 -13.50 9.55
N VAL A 6 27.26 -14.65 9.19
CA VAL A 6 26.60 -15.70 8.41
C VAL A 6 25.88 -16.65 9.38
N CYS A 7 24.58 -16.87 9.21
CA CYS A 7 23.82 -17.86 9.97
C CYS A 7 23.94 -19.24 9.30
N SER A 8 24.31 -20.26 10.06
CA SER A 8 24.50 -21.64 9.58
C SER A 8 23.20 -22.44 9.57
N GLU A 9 22.94 -23.20 8.49
CA GLU A 9 21.79 -24.10 8.37
C GLU A 9 22.05 -25.50 8.98
N VAL A 10 20.97 -26.13 9.47
CA VAL A 10 20.93 -27.49 10.04
C VAL A 10 20.37 -28.47 9.00
N PRO A 11 20.93 -29.69 8.79
CA PRO A 11 20.50 -30.56 7.71
C PRO A 11 19.39 -31.55 8.14
N GLY A 12 18.29 -31.60 7.38
CA GLY A 12 17.25 -32.61 7.58
C GLY A 12 16.11 -32.61 6.54
N SER A 13 16.19 -33.56 5.61
CA SER A 13 15.10 -34.25 4.88
C SER A 13 14.37 -33.59 3.67
N SER A 14 14.44 -34.35 2.56
CA SER A 14 13.45 -34.52 1.47
C SER A 14 13.39 -33.50 0.32
N LYS A 15 13.76 -33.99 -0.87
CA LYS A 15 13.72 -33.34 -2.20
C LYS A 15 12.30 -32.85 -2.58
N SER A 16 12.17 -31.53 -2.74
CA SER A 16 11.27 -30.88 -3.70
C SER A 16 12.09 -29.76 -4.34
N THR A 17 12.28 -29.79 -5.67
CA THR A 17 13.06 -28.79 -6.40
C THR A 17 12.24 -27.50 -6.52
N VAL A 18 11.97 -26.84 -5.39
CA VAL A 18 11.61 -25.44 -5.35
C VAL A 18 12.93 -24.70 -5.29
N THR A 19 13.30 -23.98 -6.36
CA THR A 19 14.37 -22.99 -6.28
C THR A 19 13.87 -21.92 -5.31
N THR A 20 14.17 -22.09 -4.04
CA THR A 20 13.89 -21.10 -3.00
C THR A 20 14.68 -19.85 -3.37
N SER A 21 13.98 -18.83 -3.85
CA SER A 21 14.58 -17.51 -4.02
C SER A 21 14.96 -17.01 -2.63
N LEU A 22 16.24 -17.13 -2.29
CA LEU A 22 16.78 -16.63 -1.03
C LEU A 22 16.57 -15.11 -1.01
N THR A 23 15.78 -14.62 -0.06
CA THR A 23 15.67 -13.18 0.19
C THR A 23 16.86 -12.74 1.02
N GLU A 24 17.86 -12.18 0.36
CA GLU A 24 18.96 -11.48 1.02
C GLU A 24 18.70 -9.98 1.02
N SER A 25 19.17 -9.29 2.05
CA SER A 25 19.07 -7.84 2.16
C SER A 25 20.31 -7.34 2.88
N THR A 26 20.93 -6.31 2.37
CA THR A 26 22.11 -5.68 2.96
C THR A 26 21.74 -4.29 3.47
N SER A 27 21.98 -4.01 4.75
CA SER A 27 21.90 -2.64 5.27
C SER A 27 23.22 -1.94 5.03
N ARG A 28 23.18 -0.77 4.38
CA ARG A 28 24.34 0.09 4.18
C ARG A 28 24.17 1.34 5.02
N THR A 29 25.25 1.70 5.71
CA THR A 29 25.28 2.91 6.53
C THR A 29 26.31 3.88 5.97
N GLU A 30 25.93 5.15 5.94
CA GLU A 30 26.78 6.26 5.54
C GLU A 30 26.76 7.28 6.68
N THR A 31 27.94 7.82 7.01
CA THR A 31 28.03 8.89 8.02
C THR A 31 28.33 10.21 7.35
N ILE A 32 27.46 11.18 7.57
CA ILE A 32 27.67 12.57 7.14
C ILE A 32 28.24 13.32 8.33
N ASN A 33 29.47 13.82 8.20
CA ASN A 33 30.13 14.59 9.24
C ASN A 33 29.96 16.09 9.00
N GLY A 34 29.54 16.81 10.02
CA GLY A 34 29.59 18.27 10.10
C GLY A 34 30.54 18.70 11.21
N SER A 35 31.19 19.84 11.05
CA SER A 35 31.95 20.45 12.15
C SER A 35 31.68 21.94 12.22
N HIS A 36 31.69 22.47 13.43
CA HIS A 36 31.56 23.88 13.69
C HIS A 36 32.58 24.32 14.73
N GLU A 37 33.25 25.43 14.44
CA GLU A 37 34.20 26.05 15.34
C GLU A 37 33.55 27.27 15.98
N PHE A 38 33.37 27.23 17.29
CA PHE A 38 32.80 28.32 18.06
C PHE A 38 33.86 28.92 18.97
N LYS A 39 33.95 30.25 18.96
CA LYS A 39 34.85 31.02 19.81
C LYS A 39 34.08 31.52 21.03
N ILE A 40 34.49 31.09 22.20
CA ILE A 40 34.01 31.59 23.48
C ILE A 40 34.97 32.68 23.93
N SER A 41 34.53 33.94 23.88
CA SER A 41 35.32 35.07 24.39
C SER A 41 34.99 35.32 25.86
N GLY A 42 35.96 35.78 26.64
CA GLY A 42 35.74 36.07 28.06
C GLY A 42 35.65 34.83 28.92
N TYR A 43 36.44 33.78 28.64
CA TYR A 43 36.42 32.50 29.36
C TYR A 43 36.45 32.64 30.88
N SER A 44 37.27 33.55 31.41
CA SER A 44 37.40 33.83 32.85
C SER A 44 36.07 34.29 33.49
N LEU A 45 35.20 34.95 32.72
CA LEU A 45 33.87 35.42 33.15
C LEU A 45 32.79 34.33 33.03
N ALA A 46 33.02 33.29 32.23
CA ALA A 46 32.07 32.20 31.99
C ALA A 46 31.94 31.22 33.18
N LYS A 47 32.49 31.55 34.36
CA LYS A 47 32.42 30.70 35.55
C LYS A 47 30.97 30.48 35.98
N GLY A 48 30.50 29.24 35.89
CA GLY A 48 29.14 28.87 36.31
C GLY A 48 28.04 29.27 35.31
N MET A 49 28.40 29.80 34.14
CA MET A 49 27.44 30.13 33.08
C MET A 49 27.22 28.91 32.18
N GLY A 50 26.02 28.33 32.25
CA GLY A 50 25.60 27.28 31.33
C GLY A 50 24.27 26.65 31.75
N ILE A 51 23.18 27.01 31.06
CA ILE A 51 21.92 26.27 31.11
C ILE A 51 22.02 25.21 30.01
N GLY A 52 22.20 23.93 30.34
CA GLY A 52 22.26 22.89 29.30
C GLY A 52 22.67 21.49 29.77
N LYS A 53 22.36 20.49 28.93
CA LYS A 53 22.84 19.11 29.06
C LYS A 53 24.23 19.02 28.43
N GLY A 54 25.28 19.10 29.23
CA GLY A 54 26.68 19.04 28.78
C GLY A 54 27.57 18.21 29.70
N TYR A 55 28.76 17.85 29.21
CA TYR A 55 29.71 17.06 29.99
C TYR A 55 30.46 17.94 30.99
N LYS A 56 30.09 17.85 32.28
CA LYS A 56 30.60 18.73 33.36
C LYS A 56 32.12 18.66 33.58
N ARG A 57 32.79 17.61 33.08
CA ARG A 57 34.24 17.38 33.27
C ARG A 57 34.97 17.26 31.94
N PHE A 58 34.58 18.08 30.96
CA PHE A 58 35.12 18.03 29.60
C PHE A 58 36.63 18.27 29.55
N PHE A 59 37.12 19.25 30.30
CA PHE A 59 38.55 19.54 30.40
C PHE A 59 38.86 20.08 31.79
N LYS A 60 39.96 19.64 32.41
CA LYS A 60 40.40 20.19 33.72
C LYS A 60 40.79 21.65 33.53
N ARG A 61 40.20 22.56 34.30
CA ARG A 61 40.45 23.99 34.19
C ARG A 61 41.93 24.36 34.26
N THR A 62 42.65 23.81 35.24
CA THR A 62 44.09 24.09 35.41
C THR A 62 44.90 23.73 34.18
N LEU A 63 44.56 22.62 33.53
CA LEU A 63 45.21 22.18 32.29
C LEU A 63 44.78 23.03 31.09
N LEU A 64 43.54 23.53 31.07
CA LEU A 64 43.05 24.39 29.99
C LEU A 64 43.69 25.78 30.06
N GLU A 65 43.75 26.37 31.25
CA GLU A 65 44.35 27.68 31.50
C GLU A 65 45.87 27.68 31.25
N SER A 66 46.54 26.54 31.39
CA SER A 66 47.97 26.37 31.06
C SER A 66 48.22 25.92 29.62
N SER A 67 47.19 25.72 28.80
CA SER A 67 47.32 25.17 27.44
C SER A 67 47.22 26.25 26.37
N ASP A 68 47.65 25.90 25.15
CA ASP A 68 47.52 26.75 23.98
C ASP A 68 46.09 26.85 23.42
N TYR A 69 45.13 26.12 24.00
CA TYR A 69 43.73 26.16 23.58
C TYR A 69 42.99 27.42 24.09
N LEU A 70 43.51 28.06 25.14
CA LEU A 70 43.00 29.32 25.68
C LEU A 70 44.00 30.44 25.41
N LYS A 71 43.67 31.33 24.47
CA LYS A 71 44.51 32.49 24.11
C LYS A 71 43.71 33.77 24.19
N ASP A 72 44.27 34.82 24.77
CA ASP A 72 43.61 36.12 24.93
C ASP A 72 42.21 36.01 25.56
N ASN A 73 42.09 35.16 26.59
CA ASN A 73 40.81 34.86 27.25
C ASN A 73 39.72 34.29 26.31
N CYS A 74 40.13 33.72 25.17
CA CYS A 74 39.27 33.13 24.17
C CYS A 74 39.53 31.63 24.04
N LEU A 75 38.48 30.83 24.22
CA LEU A 75 38.52 29.38 24.01
C LEU A 75 37.90 29.05 22.66
N LEU A 76 38.64 28.35 21.82
CA LEU A 76 38.15 27.82 20.56
C LEU A 76 37.68 26.39 20.77
N VAL A 77 36.44 26.10 20.44
CA VAL A 77 35.90 24.74 20.53
C VAL A 77 35.44 24.30 19.16
N ARG A 78 35.97 23.17 18.71
CA ARG A 78 35.51 22.49 17.51
C ARG A 78 34.56 21.37 17.91
N CYS A 79 33.29 21.52 17.58
CA CYS A 79 32.33 20.44 17.71
C CYS A 79 32.24 19.71 16.37
N CYS A 80 32.44 18.39 16.40
CA CYS A 80 32.20 17.51 15.26
C CYS A 80 30.97 16.67 15.55
N VAL A 81 30.03 16.63 14.61
CA VAL A 81 28.80 15.86 14.70
C VAL A 81 28.74 14.93 13.49
N GLY A 82 28.56 13.63 13.74
CA GLY A 82 28.33 12.63 12.69
C GLY A 82 26.87 12.19 12.70
N VAL A 83 26.18 12.32 11.58
CA VAL A 83 24.84 11.77 11.37
C VAL A 83 24.95 10.48 10.58
N VAL A 84 24.51 9.37 11.17
CA VAL A 84 24.48 8.07 10.51
C VAL A 84 23.16 7.91 9.78
N LYS A 85 23.22 7.71 8.46
CA LYS A 85 22.09 7.36 7.61
C LYS A 85 22.21 5.90 7.21
N SER A 86 21.12 5.13 7.29
CA SER A 86 21.08 3.75 6.83
C SER A 86 20.08 3.60 5.69
N HIS A 87 20.42 2.84 4.66
CA HIS A 87 19.48 2.37 3.65
C HIS A 87 19.61 0.87 3.46
N THR A 88 18.48 0.24 3.19
CA THR A 88 18.40 -1.19 2.95
C THR A 88 18.46 -1.44 1.45
N GLU A 89 19.47 -2.18 1.00
CA GLU A 89 19.59 -2.66 -0.37
C GLU A 89 19.09 -4.12 -0.42
N GLY A 90 17.93 -4.32 -1.04
CA GLY A 90 17.44 -5.64 -1.42
C GLY A 90 17.72 -5.94 -2.90
N PRO A 91 17.68 -7.20 -3.34
CA PRO A 91 17.80 -7.55 -4.75
C PRO A 91 16.72 -6.83 -5.56
N ARG A 92 17.14 -6.17 -6.64
CA ARG A 92 16.25 -5.38 -7.53
C ARG A 92 15.25 -6.24 -8.32
N SER A 93 15.36 -7.57 -8.26
CA SER A 93 14.52 -8.50 -9.01
C SER A 93 14.07 -9.65 -8.11
N TYR A 94 12.80 -9.60 -7.73
CA TYR A 94 12.10 -10.73 -7.12
C TYR A 94 11.36 -11.45 -8.25
N ASN A 95 11.85 -12.63 -8.66
CA ASN A 95 11.08 -13.54 -9.53
C ASN A 95 10.15 -14.39 -8.66
N ILE A 96 9.27 -13.73 -7.91
CA ILE A 96 8.14 -14.43 -7.27
C ILE A 96 7.03 -14.41 -8.32
N PRO A 97 6.61 -15.56 -8.86
CA PRO A 97 5.46 -15.60 -9.76
C PRO A 97 4.24 -15.11 -8.99
N VAL A 98 3.81 -13.87 -9.29
CA VAL A 98 2.56 -13.32 -8.77
C VAL A 98 1.43 -14.03 -9.51
N PRO A 99 0.50 -14.70 -8.81
CA PRO A 99 -0.69 -15.26 -9.43
C PRO A 99 -1.44 -14.15 -10.17
N VAL A 100 -1.85 -14.43 -11.41
CA VAL A 100 -2.72 -13.51 -12.16
C VAL A 100 -3.99 -13.32 -11.34
N SER A 101 -4.39 -12.06 -11.11
CA SER A 101 -5.60 -11.77 -10.34
C SER A 101 -6.82 -12.28 -11.09
N ASP A 102 -7.67 -13.07 -10.43
CA ASP A 102 -8.93 -13.59 -10.99
C ASP A 102 -10.14 -12.76 -10.54
N LEU A 103 -9.90 -11.57 -9.97
CA LEU A 103 -10.90 -10.75 -9.30
C LEU A 103 -12.05 -10.37 -10.23
N GLY A 104 -11.79 -9.97 -11.48
CA GLY A 104 -12.87 -9.63 -12.42
C GLY A 104 -13.69 -10.84 -12.85
N HIS A 105 -13.08 -12.03 -12.95
CA HIS A 105 -13.82 -13.28 -13.16
C HIS A 105 -14.74 -13.63 -11.99
N GLN A 106 -14.27 -13.42 -10.74
CA GLN A 106 -15.09 -13.63 -9.54
C GLN A 106 -16.24 -12.62 -9.46
N PHE A 107 -15.99 -11.35 -9.81
CA PHE A 107 -17.05 -10.33 -9.87
C PHE A 107 -18.06 -10.60 -10.99
N GLY A 108 -17.60 -11.02 -12.18
CA GLY A 108 -18.48 -11.39 -13.29
C GLY A 108 -19.46 -12.49 -12.89
N LYS A 109 -18.97 -13.58 -12.29
CA LYS A 109 -19.83 -14.67 -11.77
C LYS A 109 -20.83 -14.21 -10.72
N LEU A 110 -20.44 -13.27 -9.85
CA LEU A 110 -21.36 -12.71 -8.86
C LEU A 110 -22.51 -11.97 -9.55
N LEU A 111 -22.20 -11.15 -10.56
CA LEU A 111 -23.18 -10.46 -11.39
C LEU A 111 -24.06 -11.45 -12.18
N GLU A 112 -23.50 -12.56 -12.70
CA GLU A 112 -24.26 -13.60 -13.45
C GLU A 112 -25.26 -14.29 -12.53
N SER A 113 -24.84 -14.55 -11.30
CA SER A 113 -25.63 -15.31 -10.34
C SER A 113 -26.89 -14.56 -9.87
N GLY A 114 -26.95 -13.24 -10.06
CA GLY A 114 -28.06 -12.39 -9.63
C GLY A 114 -28.34 -12.44 -8.12
N LYS A 115 -27.41 -12.99 -7.32
CA LYS A 115 -27.62 -13.27 -5.90
C LYS A 115 -27.24 -12.05 -5.06
N GLY A 116 -28.22 -11.41 -4.42
CA GLY A 116 -28.02 -10.22 -3.58
C GLY A 116 -28.06 -8.89 -4.35
N VAL A 117 -28.72 -8.87 -5.51
CA VAL A 117 -28.88 -7.64 -6.31
C VAL A 117 -30.07 -6.84 -5.77
N ASP A 118 -29.78 -5.85 -4.93
CA ASP A 118 -30.79 -4.94 -4.35
C ASP A 118 -30.92 -3.61 -5.14
N VAL A 119 -30.13 -3.43 -6.21
CA VAL A 119 -30.00 -2.17 -6.95
C VAL A 119 -29.92 -2.44 -8.44
N THR A 120 -30.66 -1.66 -9.23
CA THR A 120 -30.57 -1.64 -10.69
C THR A 120 -29.64 -0.50 -11.12
N PHE A 121 -28.55 -0.84 -11.79
CA PHE A 121 -27.57 0.16 -12.25
C PHE A 121 -27.95 0.68 -13.64
N GLN A 122 -28.20 1.99 -13.74
CA GLN A 122 -28.29 2.66 -15.03
C GLN A 122 -26.87 2.99 -15.50
N VAL A 123 -26.46 2.41 -16.62
CA VAL A 123 -25.08 2.47 -17.12
C VAL A 123 -24.62 3.91 -17.35
N ASP A 124 -25.49 4.76 -17.92
CA ASP A 124 -25.18 6.18 -18.16
C ASP A 124 -24.89 6.91 -16.84
N ALA A 125 -25.68 6.68 -15.80
CA ALA A 125 -25.51 7.33 -14.50
C ALA A 125 -24.24 6.86 -13.78
N VAL A 126 -23.83 5.59 -13.95
CA VAL A 126 -22.58 5.07 -13.36
C VAL A 126 -21.37 5.67 -14.05
N MET A 127 -21.41 5.82 -15.38
CA MET A 127 -20.32 6.40 -16.15
C MET A 127 -20.10 7.89 -15.86
N GLU A 128 -21.08 8.58 -15.29
CA GLU A 128 -20.98 9.98 -14.84
C GLU A 128 -20.40 10.12 -13.42
N THR A 129 -20.14 9.01 -12.70
CA THR A 129 -19.60 9.08 -11.34
C THR A 129 -18.07 9.14 -11.31
N ASP A 130 -17.53 9.93 -10.39
CA ASP A 130 -16.08 9.95 -10.09
C ASP A 130 -15.50 8.57 -9.76
N GLY A 131 -16.34 7.64 -9.27
CA GLY A 131 -15.97 6.26 -9.00
C GLY A 131 -15.64 5.47 -10.27
N PHE A 132 -16.34 5.75 -11.38
CA PHE A 132 -16.04 5.14 -12.68
C PHE A 132 -14.74 5.67 -13.27
N ASP A 133 -14.50 6.99 -13.16
CA ASP A 133 -13.24 7.60 -13.58
C ASP A 133 -12.06 7.08 -12.75
N TYR A 134 -12.24 6.96 -11.43
CA TYR A 134 -11.22 6.37 -10.56
C TYR A 134 -10.92 4.91 -10.91
N LEU A 135 -11.95 4.13 -11.24
CA LEU A 135 -11.80 2.73 -11.66
C LEU A 135 -11.02 2.61 -12.98
N LYS A 136 -11.29 3.51 -13.93
CA LYS A 136 -10.61 3.57 -15.22
C LYS A 136 -9.11 3.83 -15.08
N GLU A 137 -8.73 4.75 -14.19
CA GLU A 137 -7.33 5.10 -13.94
C GLU A 137 -6.63 4.06 -13.05
N SER A 138 -7.31 3.56 -12.03
CA SER A 138 -6.71 2.69 -11.02
C SER A 138 -6.66 1.22 -11.42
N CYS A 139 -7.62 0.74 -12.21
CA CYS A 139 -7.77 -0.69 -12.54
C CYS A 139 -8.27 -0.92 -13.99
N PRO A 140 -7.49 -0.55 -15.02
CA PRO A 140 -7.92 -0.66 -16.42
C PRO A 140 -8.24 -2.10 -16.86
N CYS A 141 -7.51 -3.11 -16.37
CA CYS A 141 -7.78 -4.52 -16.69
C CYS A 141 -9.13 -4.99 -16.12
N LEU A 142 -9.45 -4.58 -14.89
CA LEU A 142 -10.72 -4.90 -14.26
C LEU A 142 -11.87 -4.24 -15.03
N LEU A 143 -11.70 -2.99 -15.46
CA LEU A 143 -12.69 -2.29 -16.27
C LEU A 143 -12.95 -3.02 -17.61
N SER A 144 -11.90 -3.49 -18.29
CA SER A 144 -12.08 -4.26 -19.53
C SER A 144 -12.80 -5.59 -19.30
N GLU A 145 -12.48 -6.31 -18.22
CA GLU A 145 -13.16 -7.56 -17.86
C GLU A 145 -14.64 -7.33 -17.54
N LEU A 146 -14.98 -6.25 -16.82
CA LEU A 146 -16.37 -5.89 -16.52
C LEU A 146 -17.17 -5.47 -17.76
N LEU A 147 -16.55 -4.73 -18.69
CA LEU A 147 -17.22 -4.33 -19.94
C LEU A 147 -17.46 -5.52 -20.87
N GLU A 148 -16.49 -6.42 -21.00
CA GLU A 148 -16.65 -7.68 -21.74
C GLU A 148 -17.78 -8.52 -21.14
N TYR A 149 -17.85 -8.56 -19.81
CA TYR A 149 -18.91 -9.23 -19.08
C TYR A 149 -20.31 -8.63 -19.34
N VAL A 150 -20.45 -7.30 -19.26
CA VAL A 150 -21.72 -6.60 -19.55
C VAL A 150 -22.14 -6.80 -21.02
N ALA A 151 -21.19 -6.82 -21.95
CA ALA A 151 -21.46 -7.12 -23.36
C ALA A 151 -22.06 -8.53 -23.53
N ARG A 152 -21.52 -9.53 -22.81
CA ARG A 152 -22.04 -10.91 -22.83
C ARG A 152 -23.46 -11.03 -22.24
N LEU A 153 -23.81 -10.21 -21.26
CA LEU A 153 -25.18 -10.18 -20.71
C LEU A 153 -26.21 -9.63 -21.72
N SER A 154 -25.80 -8.75 -22.64
CA SER A 154 -26.72 -8.16 -23.63
C SER A 154 -27.28 -9.19 -24.62
N GLU A 155 -26.55 -10.28 -24.87
CA GLU A 155 -26.95 -11.35 -25.81
C GLU A 155 -28.03 -12.29 -25.25
N HIS A 156 -28.21 -12.33 -23.92
CA HIS A 156 -29.22 -13.17 -23.27
C HIS A 156 -30.57 -12.48 -23.05
N SER A 157 -30.67 -11.17 -23.32
CA SER A 157 -31.87 -10.37 -23.01
C SER A 157 -32.90 -10.26 -24.15
N LEU A 158 -32.60 -10.77 -25.35
CA LEU A 158 -33.51 -10.71 -26.51
C LEU A 158 -34.67 -11.72 -26.51
N THR A 159 -35.01 -12.33 -25.37
CA THR A 159 -36.18 -13.26 -25.29
C THR A 159 -37.31 -12.84 -24.37
N SER A 160 -37.33 -11.64 -23.75
CA SER A 160 -38.41 -11.32 -22.79
C SER A 160 -39.20 -10.01 -22.97
N THR A 161 -39.05 -9.24 -24.05
CA THR A 161 -39.92 -8.07 -24.27
C THR A 161 -40.38 -7.93 -25.72
N GLY A 162 -41.47 -8.61 -26.07
CA GLY A 162 -42.29 -8.21 -27.23
C GLY A 162 -42.91 -9.34 -28.05
N GLN A 163 -43.93 -10.03 -27.51
CA GLN A 163 -45.01 -10.58 -28.34
C GLN A 163 -46.35 -10.50 -27.60
N ARG A 164 -47.09 -9.40 -27.82
CA ARG A 164 -48.55 -9.52 -27.93
C ARG A 164 -48.83 -10.15 -29.29
N LYS A 165 -48.88 -11.48 -29.34
CA LYS A 165 -49.57 -12.21 -30.41
C LYS A 165 -50.63 -13.09 -29.77
N GLU A 166 -51.84 -12.60 -29.92
CA GLU A 166 -53.12 -13.28 -29.89
C GLU A 166 -53.02 -14.67 -30.54
N LEU A 167 -53.12 -15.74 -29.74
CA LEU A 167 -53.30 -17.11 -30.22
C LEU A 167 -54.17 -17.88 -29.21
N TYR A 168 -55.19 -18.51 -29.76
CA TYR A 168 -56.29 -19.24 -29.14
C TYR A 168 -55.83 -20.29 -28.12
N ALA A 169 -56.45 -20.29 -26.93
CA ALA A 169 -56.46 -21.43 -26.03
C ALA A 169 -57.92 -21.77 -25.69
N ASP A 170 -58.35 -22.91 -26.23
CA ASP A 170 -59.63 -23.57 -26.05
C ASP A 170 -59.87 -23.90 -24.57
N GLY A 171 -60.89 -23.26 -23.98
CA GLY A 171 -61.23 -23.38 -22.57
C GLY A 171 -62.27 -24.47 -22.34
N GLY A 172 -61.81 -25.65 -21.89
CA GLY A 172 -62.68 -26.71 -21.39
C GLY A 172 -62.59 -26.85 -19.87
N ASP A 173 -63.61 -26.40 -19.14
CA ASP A 173 -63.90 -26.86 -17.77
C ASP A 173 -65.21 -27.65 -17.76
N VAL A 174 -65.15 -28.87 -17.22
CA VAL A 174 -66.21 -29.89 -17.19
C VAL A 174 -67.18 -29.72 -16.02
N ASN A 175 -67.18 -28.59 -15.31
CA ASN A 175 -68.14 -28.34 -14.24
C ASN A 175 -68.98 -27.09 -14.49
N GLY A 176 -69.95 -27.23 -15.41
CA GLY A 176 -70.94 -26.22 -15.77
C GLY A 176 -71.89 -25.83 -14.62
N ARG A 177 -71.43 -24.96 -13.72
CA ARG A 177 -72.30 -24.23 -12.77
C ARG A 177 -72.29 -22.74 -13.12
N ARG A 178 -73.25 -22.36 -13.96
CA ARG A 178 -73.51 -20.97 -14.35
C ARG A 178 -74.25 -20.25 -13.22
N VAL A 179 -73.57 -19.37 -12.49
CA VAL A 179 -74.23 -18.39 -11.63
C VAL A 179 -74.64 -17.20 -12.50
N LYS A 180 -75.94 -16.90 -12.55
CA LYS A 180 -76.50 -15.74 -13.27
C LYS A 180 -76.19 -14.48 -12.46
N GLN A 181 -75.49 -13.53 -13.06
CA GLN A 181 -75.33 -12.18 -12.52
C GLN A 181 -76.65 -11.41 -12.69
N ARG A 182 -77.18 -10.84 -11.61
CA ARG A 182 -78.33 -9.95 -11.61
C ARG A 182 -77.80 -8.51 -11.64
N LEU A 183 -78.06 -7.79 -12.73
CA LEU A 183 -78.01 -6.32 -12.74
C LEU A 183 -79.45 -5.81 -12.76
N HIS A 184 -79.69 -4.66 -12.13
CA HIS A 184 -81.00 -4.02 -11.94
C HIS A 184 -81.76 -3.79 -13.24
#